data_AF-A0A6N3BCE7-F1
#
_entry.id   AF-A0A6N3BCE7-F1
#
_cell.length_a   1.000
_cell.length_b   1.000
_cell.length_c   1.000
_cell.angle_alpha   90.00
_cell.angle_beta   90.00
_cell.angle_gamma   90.00
#
_symmetry.space_group_name_H-M   'P 1'
#
loop_
_entity.id
_entity.type
_entity.pdbx_description
1 polymer ?
#
loop_
_entity_poly.entity_id
_entity_poly.type
_entity_poly.pdbx_seq_one_letter_code
_entity_poly.pdbx_strand_id
1 'polypeptide(L)'
;MTLSNATGAAQANGGYTTVTGIEMNDDGVEELVYETDKSLTDINAAAAAYLPTLNEMLTISYYKGGVAYYPVLIRHFGDSETPWTMPGNGIFESYPGLDAANKWLGRYGVLRNTWYTVNVTGLKNIGFCEVPDAGTRDDDPLNQYIAVEIHILPWATRSQDVEL
;
A
#
# COMPACT_ATOMS: atom_id res chain seq x y z
N MET A 1 -19.44 -7.66 19.69
CA MET A 1 -19.18 -8.00 18.28
C MET A 1 -17.68 -8.21 18.07
N THR A 2 -17.26 -9.43 17.76
CA THR A 2 -15.89 -9.76 17.41
C THR A 2 -15.77 -10.03 15.91
N LEU A 3 -14.69 -9.53 15.30
CA LEU A 3 -14.31 -9.80 13.92
C LEU A 3 -13.07 -10.69 13.94
N SER A 4 -13.14 -11.85 13.30
CA SER A 4 -11.99 -12.74 13.13
C SER A 4 -11.46 -12.69 11.71
N ASN A 5 -10.15 -12.85 11.57
CA ASN A 5 -9.49 -12.90 10.29
C ASN A 5 -9.49 -14.33 9.71
N ALA A 6 -9.33 -14.50 8.40
CA ALA A 6 -8.95 -15.83 7.88
C ALA A 6 -7.62 -16.28 8.49
N THR A 7 -7.40 -17.59 8.57
CA THR A 7 -6.18 -18.18 9.13
C THR A 7 -5.54 -19.00 8.03
N GLY A 8 -4.65 -18.40 7.23
CA GLY A 8 -3.98 -19.03 6.10
C GLY A 8 -2.58 -18.47 5.82
N ALA A 9 -1.84 -19.16 4.95
CA ALA A 9 -0.43 -18.86 4.66
C ALA A 9 -0.17 -17.42 4.16
N ALA A 10 -1.15 -16.81 3.48
CA ALA A 10 -1.07 -15.42 3.03
C ALA A 10 -0.92 -14.41 4.20
N GLN A 11 -1.54 -14.67 5.35
CA GLN A 11 -1.53 -13.72 6.48
C GLN A 11 -0.37 -13.94 7.45
N ALA A 12 0.49 -14.93 7.19
CA ALA A 12 1.71 -15.13 7.97
C ALA A 12 2.63 -13.89 7.90
N ASN A 13 2.45 -13.01 6.91
CA ASN A 13 3.31 -11.85 6.67
C ASN A 13 2.57 -10.49 6.66
N GLY A 14 1.29 -10.44 7.07
CA GLY A 14 0.41 -9.28 6.84
C GLY A 14 -0.39 -9.44 5.55
N GLY A 15 -1.04 -8.37 5.08
CA GLY A 15 -1.72 -8.32 3.78
C GLY A 15 -3.23 -8.08 3.83
N TYR A 16 -3.85 -8.14 2.66
CA TYR A 16 -5.30 -8.02 2.53
C TYR A 16 -5.98 -9.28 3.03
N THR A 17 -7.15 -9.08 3.62
CA THR A 17 -7.81 -10.16 4.33
C THR A 17 -9.32 -10.04 4.35
N THR A 18 -9.97 -11.17 4.64
CA THR A 18 -11.41 -11.29 4.75
C THR A 18 -11.81 -11.63 6.18
N VAL A 19 -13.00 -11.15 6.55
CA VAL A 19 -13.64 -11.51 7.81
C VAL A 19 -14.15 -12.93 7.70
N THR A 20 -13.86 -13.77 8.70
CA THR A 20 -14.33 -15.17 8.77
C THR A 20 -15.50 -15.38 9.71
N GLY A 21 -15.76 -14.43 10.61
CA GLY A 21 -16.83 -14.53 11.58
C GLY A 21 -17.24 -13.16 12.10
N ILE A 22 -18.54 -13.02 12.33
CA ILE A 22 -19.15 -11.91 13.03
C ILE A 22 -20.01 -12.54 14.13
N GLU A 23 -19.67 -12.25 15.37
CA GLU A 23 -20.39 -12.81 16.52
C GLU A 23 -20.60 -11.73 17.59
N MET A 24 -21.85 -11.60 18.03
CA MET A 24 -22.20 -10.91 19.25
C MET A 24 -21.91 -11.84 20.42
N ASN A 25 -21.14 -11.34 21.39
CA ASN A 25 -20.84 -12.08 22.61
C ASN A 25 -22.10 -12.26 23.46
N ASP A 26 -22.10 -13.33 24.25
CA ASP A 26 -23.12 -13.62 25.26
C ASP A 26 -22.90 -12.87 26.58
N ASP A 27 -21.88 -11.99 26.63
CA ASP A 27 -21.60 -11.15 27.78
C ASP A 27 -22.78 -10.19 28.08
N GLY A 28 -23.40 -10.35 29.25
CA GLY A 28 -24.44 -9.44 29.74
C GLY A 28 -25.78 -9.54 28.99
N VAL A 29 -26.07 -10.65 28.31
CA VAL A 29 -27.31 -10.80 27.53
C VAL A 29 -28.55 -11.12 28.37
N GLU A 30 -28.39 -11.36 29.67
CA GLU A 30 -29.45 -11.74 30.61
C GLU A 30 -30.52 -10.65 30.80
N GLU A 31 -30.15 -9.38 30.62
CA GLU A 31 -31.04 -8.23 30.78
C GLU A 31 -31.70 -7.79 29.44
N LEU A 32 -31.37 -8.45 28.34
CA LEU A 32 -31.88 -8.09 27.02
C LEU A 32 -33.28 -8.66 26.80
N VAL A 33 -34.19 -7.79 26.35
CA VAL A 33 -35.51 -8.20 25.86
C VAL A 33 -35.43 -8.31 24.34
N TYR A 34 -35.61 -9.53 23.84
CA TYR A 34 -35.69 -9.80 22.41
C TYR A 34 -37.12 -9.66 21.91
N GLU A 35 -37.26 -9.36 20.61
CA GLU A 35 -38.54 -9.51 19.91
C GLU A 35 -39.06 -10.95 20.02
N THR A 36 -40.38 -11.12 19.91
CA THR A 36 -41.02 -12.44 19.98
C THR A 36 -40.35 -13.42 19.02
N ASP A 37 -40.03 -14.62 19.52
CA ASP A 37 -39.35 -15.70 18.79
C ASP A 37 -37.97 -15.33 18.22
N LYS A 38 -37.28 -14.35 18.83
CA LYS A 38 -35.89 -14.00 18.51
C LYS A 38 -34.95 -14.25 19.69
N SER A 39 -33.71 -14.51 19.35
CA SER A 39 -32.63 -14.78 20.29
C SER A 39 -31.29 -14.25 19.78
N LEU A 40 -30.27 -14.25 20.64
CA LEU A 40 -28.88 -14.01 20.25
C LEU A 40 -28.44 -14.92 19.08
N THR A 41 -28.90 -16.17 19.07
CA THR A 41 -28.61 -17.13 17.99
C THR A 41 -29.13 -16.65 16.65
N ASP A 42 -30.34 -16.09 16.60
CA ASP A 42 -30.92 -15.55 15.37
C ASP A 42 -30.15 -14.33 14.86
N ILE A 43 -29.67 -13.48 15.77
CA ILE A 43 -28.83 -12.33 15.45
C ILE A 43 -27.49 -12.80 14.87
N ASN A 44 -26.83 -13.76 15.52
CA ASN A 44 -25.56 -14.31 15.04
C ASN A 44 -25.72 -15.06 13.70
N ALA A 45 -26.84 -15.75 13.49
CA ALA A 45 -27.16 -16.37 12.19
C ALA A 45 -27.36 -15.32 11.09
N ALA A 46 -28.08 -14.24 11.38
CA ALA A 46 -28.25 -13.12 10.43
C ALA A 46 -26.91 -12.41 10.15
N ALA A 47 -26.08 -12.20 11.17
CA ALA A 47 -24.75 -11.60 11.02
C ALA A 47 -23.82 -12.47 10.16
N ALA A 48 -23.81 -13.78 10.38
CA ALA A 48 -23.06 -14.73 9.56
C ALA A 48 -23.54 -14.73 8.09
N ALA A 49 -24.85 -14.61 7.86
CA ALA A 49 -25.40 -14.50 6.50
C ALA A 49 -24.97 -13.21 5.77
N TYR A 50 -24.65 -12.14 6.50
CA TYR A 50 -24.19 -10.87 5.95
C TYR A 50 -22.67 -10.83 5.66
N LEU A 51 -21.91 -11.79 6.18
CA LEU A 51 -20.46 -11.89 6.01
C LEU A 51 -19.99 -11.79 4.53
N PRO A 52 -20.63 -12.44 3.54
CA PRO A 52 -20.21 -12.34 2.14
C PRO A 52 -20.35 -10.91 1.60
N THR A 53 -21.48 -10.24 1.92
CA THR A 53 -21.71 -8.84 1.53
C THR A 53 -20.68 -7.91 2.15
N LEU A 54 -20.30 -8.14 3.41
CA LEU A 54 -19.27 -7.35 4.07
C LEU A 54 -17.89 -7.50 3.39
N ASN A 55 -17.50 -8.73 3.04
CA ASN A 55 -16.25 -9.00 2.33
C ASN A 55 -16.25 -8.53 0.86
N GLU A 56 -17.42 -8.36 0.26
CA GLU A 56 -17.56 -7.77 -1.08
C GLU A 56 -17.46 -6.23 -1.04
N MET A 57 -18.02 -5.61 0.00
CA MET A 57 -18.05 -4.15 0.14
C MET A 57 -16.76 -3.54 0.70
N LEU A 58 -16.00 -4.30 1.49
CA LEU A 58 -14.87 -3.77 2.25
C LEU A 58 -13.59 -4.56 1.99
N THR A 59 -12.51 -3.81 1.76
CA THR A 59 -11.14 -4.35 1.76
C THR A 59 -10.51 -4.09 3.12
N ILE A 60 -10.10 -5.16 3.81
CA ILE A 60 -9.45 -5.05 5.13
C ILE A 60 -7.95 -5.25 4.95
N SER A 61 -7.17 -4.28 5.42
CA SER A 61 -5.70 -4.32 5.43
C SER A 61 -5.20 -4.76 6.81
N TYR A 62 -4.48 -5.87 6.88
CA TYR A 62 -3.92 -6.39 8.13
C TYR A 62 -2.40 -6.14 8.21
N TYR A 63 -2.01 -5.20 9.07
CA TYR A 63 -0.61 -4.85 9.32
C TYR A 63 -0.04 -5.73 10.44
N LYS A 64 0.49 -6.90 10.07
CA LYS A 64 1.06 -7.84 11.05
C LYS A 64 2.21 -7.18 11.81
N GLY A 65 2.08 -7.11 13.13
CA GLY A 65 3.07 -6.46 13.99
C GLY A 65 3.22 -4.95 13.76
N GLY A 66 2.25 -4.30 13.11
CA GLY A 66 2.32 -2.87 12.78
C GLY A 66 3.30 -2.52 11.66
N VAL A 67 3.78 -3.51 10.90
CA VAL A 67 4.73 -3.31 9.79
C VAL A 67 3.99 -2.82 8.55
N ALA A 68 4.51 -1.76 7.92
CA ALA A 68 4.02 -1.22 6.66
C ALA A 68 5.17 -1.03 5.65
N TYR A 69 4.86 -1.18 4.36
CA TYR A 69 5.84 -1.14 3.27
C TYR A 69 5.67 0.11 2.40
N TYR A 70 6.79 0.72 2.01
CA TYR A 70 6.83 1.95 1.22
C TYR A 70 7.73 1.76 0.00
N PRO A 71 7.18 1.42 -1.18
CA PRO A 71 7.97 1.30 -2.39
C PRO A 71 8.45 2.68 -2.85
N VAL A 72 9.76 2.81 -3.05
CA VAL A 72 10.41 4.01 -3.59
C VAL A 72 11.01 3.66 -4.94
N LEU A 73 10.53 4.34 -5.98
CA LEU A 73 11.07 4.20 -7.33
C LEU A 73 12.25 5.16 -7.49
N ILE A 74 13.35 4.66 -8.05
CA ILE A 74 14.56 5.45 -8.24
C ILE A 74 14.38 6.31 -9.49
N ARG A 75 14.04 7.58 -9.25
CA ARG A 75 14.03 8.60 -10.30
C ARG A 75 15.46 8.92 -10.70
N HIS A 76 15.78 8.81 -11.99
CA HIS A 76 17.09 9.15 -12.54
C HIS A 76 17.11 10.54 -13.17
N PHE A 77 16.20 10.79 -14.12
CA PHE A 77 16.07 12.11 -14.73
C PHE A 77 15.06 12.96 -13.97
N GLY A 78 15.42 14.22 -13.72
CA GLY A 78 14.59 15.15 -12.98
C GLY A 78 13.38 15.65 -13.78
N ASP A 79 12.53 16.46 -13.14
CA ASP A 79 11.37 17.07 -13.80
C ASP A 79 11.76 18.08 -14.91
N SER A 80 12.99 18.61 -14.88
CA SER A 80 13.51 19.46 -15.96
C SER A 80 13.81 18.67 -17.24
N GLU A 81 14.15 17.39 -17.12
CA GLU A 81 14.54 16.51 -18.23
C GLU A 81 13.38 15.63 -18.68
N THR A 82 12.53 15.22 -17.73
CA THR A 82 11.36 14.37 -17.96
C THR A 82 10.12 15.01 -17.32
N PRO A 83 9.64 16.16 -17.83
CA PRO A 83 8.59 16.94 -17.19
C PRO A 83 7.28 16.16 -17.14
N TRP A 84 6.91 15.71 -15.94
CA TRP A 84 5.63 15.07 -15.67
C TRP A 84 4.86 15.91 -14.64
N THR A 85 3.58 16.14 -14.92
CA THR A 85 2.67 16.80 -14.00
C THR A 85 1.49 15.89 -13.75
N MET A 86 1.06 15.82 -12.49
CA MET A 86 -0.09 15.02 -12.10
C MET A 86 -1.32 15.41 -12.93
N PRO A 87 -1.98 14.45 -13.59
CA PRO A 87 -3.22 14.69 -14.31
C PRO A 87 -4.27 15.35 -13.40
N GLY A 88 -4.90 16.42 -13.89
CA GLY A 88 -6.00 17.11 -13.21
C GLY A 88 -7.37 16.68 -13.72
N ASN A 89 -8.42 17.39 -13.27
CA ASN A 89 -9.77 17.35 -13.85
C ASN A 89 -10.45 15.95 -13.85
N GLY A 90 -10.22 15.14 -12.82
CA GLY A 90 -10.88 13.83 -12.67
C GLY A 90 -10.28 12.71 -13.53
N ILE A 91 -9.05 12.89 -14.04
CA ILE A 91 -8.27 11.84 -14.67
C ILE A 91 -7.53 11.07 -13.57
N PHE A 92 -7.72 9.74 -13.52
CA PHE A 92 -7.14 8.85 -12.51
C PHE A 92 -6.04 7.92 -13.03
N GLU A 93 -5.60 8.14 -14.27
CA GLU A 93 -4.50 7.41 -14.91
C GLU A 93 -3.26 8.29 -14.92
N SER A 94 -2.10 7.79 -14.47
CA SER A 94 -0.88 8.61 -14.38
C SER A 94 -0.29 9.00 -15.73
N TYR A 95 -0.56 8.21 -16.77
CA TYR A 95 -0.01 8.38 -18.12
C TYR A 95 -1.10 8.40 -19.21
N PRO A 96 -1.97 9.44 -19.23
CA PRO A 96 -3.07 9.48 -20.17
C PRO A 96 -2.59 9.75 -21.61
N GLY A 97 -3.23 9.09 -22.58
CA GLY A 97 -3.04 9.35 -24.02
C GLY A 97 -2.15 8.33 -24.75
N LEU A 98 -2.36 8.23 -26.07
CA LEU A 98 -1.75 7.18 -26.91
C LEU A 98 -0.23 7.31 -27.10
N ASP A 99 0.35 8.46 -26.79
CA ASP A 99 1.77 8.77 -26.95
C ASP A 99 2.56 8.78 -25.63
N ALA A 100 1.92 8.40 -24.52
CA ALA A 100 2.48 8.40 -23.18
C ALA A 100 3.85 7.69 -23.07
N ALA A 101 4.01 6.55 -23.73
CA ALA A 101 5.23 5.74 -23.71
C ALA A 101 6.49 6.50 -24.20
N ASN A 102 6.33 7.57 -24.99
CA ASN A 102 7.46 8.30 -25.56
C ASN A 102 7.82 9.58 -24.80
N LYS A 103 7.02 10.01 -23.81
CA LYS A 103 7.16 11.33 -23.17
C LYS A 103 8.13 11.38 -21.99
N TRP A 104 8.32 10.26 -21.29
CA TRP A 104 9.06 10.23 -20.01
C TRP A 104 10.09 9.10 -19.94
N LEU A 105 10.62 8.69 -21.09
CA LEU A 105 11.65 7.65 -21.15
C LEU A 105 12.86 8.02 -20.29
N GLY A 106 13.26 7.11 -19.41
CA GLY A 106 14.40 7.27 -18.51
C GLY A 106 14.12 8.05 -17.22
N ARG A 107 12.88 8.53 -16.99
CA ARG A 107 12.50 9.20 -15.74
C ARG A 107 12.85 8.33 -14.52
N TYR A 108 12.51 7.05 -14.60
CA TYR A 108 12.85 6.05 -13.59
C TYR A 108 13.86 5.05 -14.14
N GLY A 109 14.80 4.63 -13.31
CA GLY A 109 15.80 3.64 -13.68
C GLY A 109 17.09 3.74 -12.89
N VAL A 110 17.85 2.65 -12.96
CA VAL A 110 19.19 2.57 -12.36
C VAL A 110 20.20 2.42 -13.48
N LEU A 111 21.09 3.41 -13.62
CA LEU A 111 22.16 3.40 -14.61
C LEU A 111 23.46 2.90 -13.97
N ARG A 112 24.26 2.21 -14.77
CA ARG A 112 25.59 1.73 -14.35
C ARG A 112 26.50 2.90 -13.99
N ASN A 113 27.44 2.68 -13.07
CA ASN A 113 28.43 3.67 -12.66
C ASN A 113 27.83 4.95 -12.03
N THR A 114 26.68 4.79 -11.36
CA THR A 114 25.95 5.88 -10.70
C THR A 114 25.68 5.48 -9.24
N TRP A 115 25.94 6.40 -8.33
CA TRP A 115 25.58 6.27 -6.91
C TRP A 115 24.25 6.97 -6.65
N TYR A 116 23.29 6.25 -6.07
CA TYR A 116 21.99 6.77 -5.66
C TYR A 116 21.91 6.78 -4.14
N THR A 117 21.79 7.96 -3.55
CA THR A 117 21.50 8.11 -2.12
C THR A 117 20.03 8.44 -1.96
N VAL A 118 19.30 7.61 -1.24
CA VAL A 118 17.86 7.76 -1.00
C VAL A 118 17.65 8.16 0.46
N ASN A 119 17.19 9.39 0.68
CA ASN A 119 16.93 9.95 1.99
C ASN A 119 15.41 10.04 2.22
N VAL A 120 14.91 9.38 3.26
CA VAL A 120 13.52 9.54 3.67
C VAL A 120 13.39 10.83 4.47
N THR A 121 12.57 11.76 3.96
CA THR A 121 12.38 13.09 4.56
C THR A 121 11.07 13.22 5.34
N GLY A 122 10.13 12.29 5.15
CA GLY A 122 8.90 12.24 5.94
C GLY A 122 7.94 11.12 5.55
N LEU A 123 6.97 10.87 6.43
CA LEU A 123 5.86 9.95 6.20
C LEU A 123 4.57 10.77 6.11
N LYS A 124 3.78 10.57 5.05
CA LYS A 124 2.52 11.29 4.83
C LYS A 124 1.32 10.47 5.28
N ASN A 125 1.38 9.15 5.12
CA ASN A 125 0.31 8.23 5.46
C ASN A 125 0.88 6.82 5.73
N ILE A 126 0.01 5.92 6.23
CA ILE A 126 0.37 4.50 6.33
C ILE A 126 0.63 3.90 4.94
N GLY A 127 1.64 3.06 4.84
CA GLY A 127 2.03 2.37 3.61
C GLY A 127 1.18 1.13 3.33
N PHE A 128 1.72 0.19 2.56
CA PHE A 128 1.03 -1.06 2.22
C PHE A 128 1.12 -2.07 3.37
N CYS A 129 0.07 -2.88 3.56
CA CYS A 129 0.03 -3.93 4.58
C CYS A 129 0.83 -5.20 4.22
N GLU A 130 1.28 -5.29 2.98
CA GLU A 130 2.19 -6.31 2.45
C GLU A 130 3.18 -5.65 1.47
N VAL A 131 4.23 -6.38 1.08
CA VAL A 131 5.16 -5.91 0.05
C VAL A 131 4.38 -5.78 -1.26
N PRO A 132 4.22 -4.57 -1.83
CA PRO A 132 3.47 -4.39 -3.06
C PRO A 132 4.23 -4.98 -4.25
N ASP A 133 3.50 -5.47 -5.25
CA ASP A 133 4.08 -5.88 -6.53
C ASP A 133 4.74 -4.68 -7.22
N ALA A 134 5.92 -4.89 -7.81
CA ALA A 134 6.68 -3.87 -8.50
C ALA A 134 6.17 -3.58 -9.93
N GLY A 135 5.42 -4.49 -10.56
CA GLY A 135 5.13 -4.45 -12.00
C GLY A 135 3.72 -4.00 -12.41
N THR A 136 2.78 -3.84 -11.47
CA THR A 136 1.37 -3.56 -11.78
C THR A 136 0.96 -2.10 -11.54
N ARG A 137 1.89 -1.26 -11.08
CA ARG A 137 1.61 0.12 -10.68
C ARG A 137 2.32 1.12 -11.59
N ASP A 138 1.64 2.23 -11.87
CA ASP A 138 2.27 3.38 -12.53
C ASP A 138 3.46 3.90 -11.70
N ASP A 139 4.54 4.27 -12.40
CA ASP A 139 5.76 4.76 -11.76
C ASP A 139 5.57 6.15 -11.09
N ASP A 140 4.64 6.95 -11.60
CA ASP A 140 4.22 8.23 -11.01
C ASP A 140 2.84 8.07 -10.34
N PRO A 141 2.71 7.43 -9.17
CA PRO A 141 1.41 7.19 -8.55
C PRO A 141 0.76 8.50 -8.10
N LEU A 142 -0.56 8.60 -8.29
CA LEU A 142 -1.36 9.75 -7.83
C LEU A 142 -1.38 9.88 -6.30
N ASN A 143 -1.18 8.78 -5.58
CA ASN A 143 -1.13 8.74 -4.12
C ASN A 143 0.31 8.54 -3.63
N GLN A 144 0.79 9.48 -2.80
CA GLN A 144 2.12 9.44 -2.21
C GLN A 144 2.05 9.25 -0.69
N TYR A 145 2.66 8.18 -0.19
CA TYR A 145 2.63 7.82 1.23
C TYR A 145 3.91 8.22 2.00
N ILE A 146 5.00 8.47 1.26
CA ILE A 146 6.33 8.79 1.79
C ILE A 146 6.92 9.97 1.00
N ALA A 147 7.71 10.80 1.69
CA ALA A 147 8.52 11.85 1.09
C ALA A 147 9.98 11.42 1.09
N VAL A 148 10.62 11.53 -0.07
CA VAL A 148 11.98 11.05 -0.30
C VAL A 148 12.74 12.08 -1.13
N GLU A 149 14.00 12.26 -0.79
CA GLU A 149 15.00 12.98 -1.58
C GLU A 149 16.00 11.98 -2.16
N ILE A 150 16.29 12.06 -3.46
CA ILE A 150 17.24 11.18 -4.14
C ILE A 150 18.39 12.03 -4.68
N HIS A 151 19.60 11.78 -4.18
CA HIS A 151 20.81 12.36 -4.76
C HIS A 151 21.45 11.36 -5.72
N ILE A 152 21.82 11.86 -6.89
CA ILE A 152 22.44 11.07 -7.96
C ILE A 152 23.85 11.62 -8.16
N LEU A 153 24.85 10.78 -7.94
CA LEU A 153 26.25 11.15 -8.13
C LEU A 153 26.91 10.23 -9.16
N PRO A 154 27.77 10.75 -10.05
CA PRO A 154 28.61 9.89 -10.86
C PRO A 154 29.58 9.13 -9.95
N TRP A 155 29.82 7.86 -10.25
CA TRP A 155 30.85 7.12 -9.55
C TRP A 155 32.23 7.68 -9.91
N ALA A 156 32.99 8.09 -8.90
CA ALA A 156 34.30 8.72 -9.06
C ALA A 156 35.42 7.78 -8.60
N THR A 157 36.51 7.72 -9.36
CA THR A 157 37.77 7.09 -8.92
C THR A 157 38.46 8.01 -7.90
N ARG A 158 39.08 7.43 -6.86
CA ARG A 158 39.90 8.17 -5.88
C ARG A 158 41.35 7.76 -6.03
N SER A 159 42.25 8.74 -6.12
CA SER A 159 43.70 8.53 -6.04
C SER A 159 44.20 8.99 -4.67
N GLN A 160 45.10 8.22 -4.06
CA GLN A 160 45.81 8.58 -2.85
C GLN A 160 47.29 8.31 -3.05
N ASP A 161 48.10 9.37 -3.00
CA ASP A 161 49.54 9.26 -2.99
C ASP A 161 50.01 9.13 -1.53
N VAL A 162 50.90 8.17 -1.27
CA VAL A 162 51.53 7.96 0.04
C VAL A 162 53.03 8.06 -0.16
N GLU A 163 53.67 9.03 0.49
CA GLU A 163 55.12 9.01 0.66
C GLU A 163 55.49 8.00 1.76
N LEU A 164 56.45 7.14 1.45
CA LEU A 164 56.99 6.09 2.32
C LEU A 164 58.29 6.57 2.99
#